data_AF-A0A7H4P224-F1
#
_entry.id   AF-A0A7H4P224-F1
#
_cell.length_a   1.000
_cell.length_b   1.000
_cell.length_c   1.000
_cell.angle_alpha   90.00
_cell.angle_beta   90.00
_cell.angle_gamma   90.00
#
_symmetry.space_group_name_H-M   'P 1'
#
loop_
_entity.id
_entity.type
_entity.pdbx_description
1 polymer ?
#
loop_
_entity_poly.entity_id
_entity_poly.type
_entity_poly.pdbx_seq_one_letter_code
_entity_poly.pdbx_strand_id
1 'polypeptide(L)' 'MIHRAILGSLERFIGILTEEFAGFFPSWLAPVQVVIMNITDSQAEYVNELTRKLQNAGIRVKADLEK' A
#
# COMPACT_ATOMS: atom_id res chain seq x y z
N MET A 1 -28.55 27.26 10.50
CA MET A 1 -27.86 25.97 10.72
C MET A 1 -27.20 25.57 9.41
N ILE A 2 -25.89 25.35 9.37
CA ILE A 2 -25.16 24.96 8.14
C ILE A 2 -24.81 23.48 8.23
N HIS A 3 -25.37 22.67 7.34
CA HIS A 3 -24.97 21.26 7.18
C HIS A 3 -23.85 21.19 6.13
N ARG A 4 -22.73 20.53 6.44
CA ARG A 4 -21.62 20.33 5.49
C ARG A 4 -21.00 18.93 5.61
N ALA A 5 -20.66 18.35 4.47
CA ALA A 5 -19.80 17.19 4.34
C ALA A 5 -18.84 17.46 3.19
N ILE A 6 -17.52 17.35 3.42
CA ILE A 6 -16.51 17.68 2.40
C ILE A 6 -16.39 16.55 1.38
N LEU A 7 -16.33 15.30 1.86
CA LEU A 7 -16.17 14.10 1.02
C LEU A 7 -17.49 13.35 0.79
N GLY A 8 -18.53 13.65 1.58
CA GLY A 8 -19.74 12.83 1.64
C GLY A 8 -19.52 11.52 2.41
N SER A 9 -20.08 10.41 1.92
CA SER A 9 -19.83 9.06 2.46
C SER A 9 -18.45 8.57 2.03
N LEU A 10 -17.72 7.93 2.97
CA LEU A 10 -16.37 7.44 2.70
C LEU A 10 -16.38 6.29 1.68
N GLU A 11 -17.41 5.45 1.72
CA GLU A 11 -17.60 4.33 0.79
C GLU A 11 -17.76 4.84 -0.65
N ARG A 12 -18.60 5.86 -0.85
CA ARG A 12 -18.75 6.50 -2.16
C ARG A 12 -17.47 7.20 -2.58
N PHE A 13 -16.79 7.89 -1.67
CA PHE A 13 -15.56 8.60 -1.98
C PHE A 13 -14.43 7.64 -2.39
N ILE A 14 -14.26 6.51 -1.70
CA ILE A 14 -13.30 5.46 -2.10
C ILE A 14 -13.67 4.87 -3.46
N GLY A 15 -14.95 4.66 -3.74
CA GLY A 15 -15.43 4.24 -5.06
C GLY A 15 -15.01 5.21 -6.17
N ILE A 16 -15.24 6.51 -5.96
CA ILE A 16 -14.79 7.57 -6.88
C ILE A 16 -13.27 7.53 -7.05
N LEU A 17 -12.48 7.51 -5.97
CA LEU A 17 -11.02 7.44 -6.07
C LEU A 17 -10.55 6.19 -6.83
N THR A 18 -11.24 5.07 -6.69
CA THR A 18 -10.92 3.83 -7.41
C THR A 18 -11.10 4.00 -8.91
N GLU A 19 -12.20 4.63 -9.34
CA GLU A 19 -12.48 4.91 -10.75
C GLU A 19 -11.54 5.98 -11.32
N GLU A 20 -11.34 7.09 -10.60
CA GLU A 20 -10.47 8.21 -11.01
C GLU A 20 -9.02 7.77 -11.24
N PHE A 21 -8.49 6.90 -10.38
CA PHE A 21 -7.15 6.36 -10.53
C PHE A 21 -7.10 5.04 -11.32
N ALA A 22 -8.24 4.52 -11.78
CA ALA A 22 -8.35 3.21 -12.42
C ALA A 22 -7.64 2.08 -11.61
N GLY A 23 -7.72 2.16 -10.27
CA GLY A 23 -7.02 1.25 -9.34
C GLY A 23 -5.53 1.56 -9.08
N PHE A 24 -4.91 2.48 -9.81
CA PHE A 24 -3.52 2.91 -9.62
C PHE A 24 -3.42 4.02 -8.56
N PHE A 25 -3.74 3.68 -7.31
CA PHE A 25 -3.75 4.65 -6.23
C PHE A 25 -2.39 5.35 -6.05
N PRO A 26 -2.38 6.64 -5.68
CA PRO A 26 -1.18 7.33 -5.23
C PRO A 26 -0.47 6.57 -4.10
N SER A 27 0.86 6.70 -4.03
CA SER A 27 1.68 5.96 -3.06
C SER A 27 1.21 6.08 -1.62
N TRP A 28 0.67 7.23 -1.20
CA TRP A 28 0.16 7.43 0.15
C TRP A 28 -1.15 6.69 0.44
N LEU A 29 -1.94 6.36 -0.58
CA LEU A 29 -3.25 5.69 -0.47
C LEU A 29 -3.18 4.19 -0.82
N ALA A 30 -2.19 3.77 -1.59
CA ALA A 30 -2.03 2.38 -2.04
C ALA A 30 -2.03 1.39 -0.84
N PRO A 31 -2.87 0.34 -0.84
CA PRO A 31 -2.94 -0.63 0.26
C PRO A 31 -1.61 -1.33 0.53
N VAL A 32 -0.89 -1.66 -0.56
CA VAL A 32 0.51 -2.11 -0.53
C VAL A 32 1.32 -1.07 -1.30
N GLN A 33 2.31 -0.47 -0.62
CA GLN A 33 3.15 0.57 -1.20
C GLN A 33 4.39 -0.02 -1.87
N VAL A 34 4.93 -1.10 -1.31
CA VAL A 34 6.15 -1.75 -1.80
C VAL A 34 5.98 -3.26 -1.68
N VAL A 35 6.44 -4.00 -2.68
CA VAL A 35 6.67 -5.45 -2.60
C VAL A 35 8.15 -5.71 -2.81
N ILE A 36 8.79 -6.46 -1.91
CA ILE A 36 10.19 -6.85 -2.02
C ILE A 36 10.24 -8.33 -2.35
N MET A 37 10.97 -8.67 -3.41
CA MET A 37 11.11 -10.05 -3.87
C MET A 37 12.58 -10.47 -3.92
N ASN A 38 12.83 -11.76 -3.73
CA ASN A 38 14.14 -12.38 -3.98
C ASN A 38 14.19 -13.07 -5.35
N ILE A 39 15.38 -13.13 -5.95
CA ILE A 39 15.61 -13.91 -7.17
C ILE A 39 16.05 -15.34 -6.83
N THR A 40 16.59 -15.60 -5.65
CA THR A 40 16.97 -16.94 -5.17
C THR A 40 16.78 -17.01 -3.65
N ASP A 41 16.77 -18.21 -3.09
CA ASP A 41 16.61 -18.39 -1.63
C ASP A 41 17.73 -17.72 -0.82
N SER A 42 18.90 -17.51 -1.43
CA SER A 42 20.04 -16.84 -0.79
C SER A 42 19.75 -15.40 -0.33
N GLN A 43 18.79 -14.70 -0.94
CA GLN A 43 18.42 -13.34 -0.52
C GLN A 43 17.23 -13.29 0.45
N ALA A 44 16.63 -14.43 0.82
CA ALA A 44 15.40 -14.45 1.62
C ALA A 44 15.57 -13.76 2.98
N GLU A 45 16.71 -13.96 3.65
CA GLU A 45 17.00 -13.31 4.93
C GLU A 45 17.10 -11.78 4.79
N TYR A 46 17.81 -11.31 3.76
CA TYR A 46 17.96 -9.89 3.46
C TYR A 46 16.62 -9.22 3.11
N VAL A 47 15.79 -9.89 2.29
CA VAL A 47 14.43 -9.40 1.95
C VAL A 47 13.58 -9.26 3.21
N ASN A 48 13.64 -10.22 4.13
CA ASN A 48 12.93 -10.16 5.40
C ASN A 48 13.42 -9.02 6.30
N GLU A 49 14.74 -8.80 6.38
CA GLU A 49 15.31 -7.69 7.12
C GLU A 49 14.88 -6.33 6.56
N LEU A 50 14.98 -6.16 5.24
CA LEU A 50 14.59 -4.92 4.56
C LEU A 50 13.08 -4.65 4.72
N THR A 51 12.26 -5.69 4.65
CA THR A 51 10.81 -5.60 4.88
C THR A 51 10.53 -5.08 6.29
N ARG A 52 11.16 -5.66 7.32
CA ARG A 52 11.02 -5.18 8.72
C ARG A 52 11.48 -3.73 8.87
N LYS A 53 12.60 -3.36 8.24
CA LYS A 53 13.12 -1.99 8.28
C LYS A 53 12.12 -0.98 7.72
N LEU A 54 11.49 -1.28 6.58
CA LEU A 54 10.50 -0.40 5.97
C LEU A 54 9.17 -0.38 6.75
N GLN A 55 8.73 -1.51 7.32
CA GLN A 55 7.58 -1.55 8.22
C GLN A 55 7.79 -0.66 9.45
N ASN A 56 8.97 -0.72 10.06
CA ASN A 56 9.34 0.13 11.20
C ASN A 56 9.42 1.62 10.82
N ALA A 57 9.64 1.94 9.55
CA ALA A 57 9.58 3.30 9.02
C ALA A 57 8.15 3.76 8.65
N GLY A 58 7.12 2.93 8.89
CA GLY A 58 5.72 3.26 8.61
C GLY A 58 5.27 3.01 7.17
N ILE A 59 6.05 2.26 6.38
CA ILE A 59 5.72 1.91 5.00
C ILE A 59 4.96 0.59 4.96
N ARG A 60 3.84 0.55 4.25
CA ARG A 60 3.05 -0.67 4.00
C ARG A 60 3.76 -1.54 2.96
N VAL A 61 4.66 -2.39 3.42
CA VAL A 61 5.47 -3.29 2.58
C VAL A 61 5.11 -4.76 2.80
N LYS A 62 5.17 -5.55 1.73
CA LYS A 62 5.03 -7.02 1.73
C LYS A 62 6.30 -7.67 1.18
N ALA A 63 6.75 -8.76 1.78
CA ALA A 63 7.75 -9.63 1.19
C ALA A 63 7.07 -10.68 0.30
N ASP A 64 7.64 -10.95 -0.87
CA ASP A 64 7.28 -12.08 -1.73
C ASP A 64 8.51 -12.99 -1.85
N LEU A 65 8.43 -14.15 -1.21
CA LEU A 65 9.54 -15.11 -1.13
C LEU A 65 9.21 -16.42 -1.85
N GLU A 66 8.10 -16.46 -2.57
CA GLU A 66 7.64 -17.67 -3.24
C GLU A 66 8.36 -17.86 -4.58
N LYS A 67 8.89 -19.07 -4.76
CA LYS A 67 9.38 -19.62 -6.02
C LYS A 67 8.78 -21.00 -6.23
#